data_AF-A0A142Y9M3-F1
#
_entry.id   AF-A0A142Y9M3-F1
#
_cell.length_a   1.000
_cell.length_b   1.000
_cell.length_c   1.000
_cell.angle_alpha   90.00
_cell.angle_beta   90.00
_cell.angle_gamma   90.00
#
_symmetry.space_group_name_H-M   'P 1'
#
loop_
_entity.id
_entity.type
_entity.pdbx_description
1 polymer ?
#
loop_
_entity_poly.entity_id
_entity_poly.type
_entity_poly.pdbx_seq_one_letter_code
_entity_poly.pdbx_strand_id
1 'polypeptide(L)'
;MAPNLQVGRTHPRLASGASLSYHRGTGPSPRREAATGTGDEEKTVAIEVRGLSKKYGSFQAVNDVSFEVQAGQLVALLGPSGSGKSTILRTIAGLESADSGSVMLTGEDATALPVQQRGVGFVFQHYALFRHMTVRENIGFGLKIRKVPKPEIRRRVDELLDLIQLGGYANRFPSQLSGGQRQRVALARALAPTPKVLLLDEPFGALDAKVRDELRTWLRRLHDEVHVTSLFVTHDQREAFEVSDQIVVLADGQVQQIGPPRPSTNGPPTRSSPASSAPSTSSPSARSRPDRSAGARRAGSTAPPPTTPRPTSAPTTSTSSPSATASPTGPPPSNGSPPWGASSGWTSASPPTTPSRSNSLATAPWASASNTATRSTSPPDT
;
A
#
# COMPACT_ATOMS: atom_id res chain seq x y z
N MET A 1 28.65 54.73 29.17
CA MET A 1 30.06 54.67 28.72
C MET A 1 30.89 54.10 29.85
N ALA A 2 31.62 53.01 29.61
CA ALA A 2 32.57 52.40 30.56
C ALA A 2 33.73 51.78 29.75
N PRO A 3 34.97 51.69 30.30
CA PRO A 3 36.17 51.55 29.48
C PRO A 3 36.78 50.13 29.42
N ASN A 4 37.73 49.96 28.49
CA ASN A 4 38.54 48.76 28.25
C ASN A 4 39.29 48.22 29.49
N LEU A 5 39.52 46.90 29.50
CA LEU A 5 40.73 46.31 30.08
C LEU A 5 41.26 45.17 29.20
N GLN A 6 42.56 44.86 29.32
CA GLN A 6 43.38 44.26 28.26
C GLN A 6 43.81 42.80 28.54
N VAL A 7 44.27 42.10 27.50
CA VAL A 7 44.60 40.66 27.49
C VAL A 7 45.96 40.35 28.15
N GLY A 8 46.08 39.20 28.84
CA GLY A 8 47.35 38.59 29.25
C GLY A 8 47.26 37.07 29.45
N ARG A 9 48.20 36.31 28.87
CA ARG A 9 48.38 34.84 29.04
C ARG A 9 49.54 34.55 30.00
N THR A 10 49.45 33.47 30.79
CA THR A 10 50.62 32.74 31.35
C THR A 10 50.24 31.33 31.85
N HIS A 11 51.19 30.37 31.81
CA HIS A 11 51.05 28.97 32.28
C HIS A 11 51.29 28.83 33.80
N PRO A 12 50.86 27.72 34.46
CA PRO A 12 51.75 26.56 34.72
C PRO A 12 50.97 25.20 34.67
N ARG A 13 51.47 23.97 34.97
CA ARG A 13 52.81 23.39 35.26
C ARG A 13 52.89 21.92 34.74
N LEU A 14 53.74 21.06 35.33
CA LEU A 14 53.93 19.61 35.03
C LEU A 14 53.88 18.74 36.31
N ALA A 15 53.44 17.48 36.18
CA ALA A 15 53.85 16.29 36.95
C ALA A 15 53.15 15.04 36.34
N SER A 16 53.63 13.79 36.28
CA SER A 16 54.94 13.12 36.17
C SER A 16 54.77 11.70 36.75
N GLY A 17 55.11 10.66 35.99
CA GLY A 17 55.14 9.25 36.46
C GLY A 17 53.98 8.38 35.94
N ALA A 18 54.16 7.10 35.61
CA ALA A 18 55.40 6.34 35.45
C ALA A 18 55.14 5.12 34.53
N SER A 19 56.14 4.68 33.77
CA SER A 19 56.07 3.44 32.97
C SER A 19 56.47 2.23 33.81
N LEU A 20 55.70 1.14 33.74
CA LEU A 20 56.20 -0.20 34.01
C LEU A 20 55.68 -1.18 32.95
N SER A 21 56.61 -1.83 32.25
CA SER A 21 56.38 -2.97 31.38
C SER A 21 56.45 -4.27 32.19
N TYR A 22 55.70 -5.29 31.78
CA TYR A 22 55.89 -6.65 32.30
C TYR A 22 55.77 -7.71 31.20
N HIS A 23 56.51 -8.80 31.37
CA HIS A 23 56.69 -9.86 30.38
C HIS A 23 55.57 -10.91 30.35
N ARG A 24 55.60 -11.75 29.29
CA ARG A 24 54.73 -12.92 29.07
C ARG A 24 54.57 -13.80 30.31
N GLY A 25 53.34 -14.25 30.56
CA GLY A 25 53.02 -15.46 31.31
C GLY A 25 52.14 -16.38 30.47
N THR A 26 52.63 -17.58 30.15
CA THR A 26 51.83 -18.65 29.51
C THR A 26 51.03 -19.40 30.57
N GLY A 27 49.70 -19.44 30.43
CA GLY A 27 48.77 -20.19 31.28
C GLY A 27 47.65 -20.82 30.43
N PRO A 28 47.02 -21.92 30.88
CA PRO A 28 46.28 -22.82 30.00
C PRO A 28 44.91 -22.27 29.56
N SER A 29 44.54 -22.56 28.31
CA SER A 29 43.24 -22.24 27.73
C SER A 29 42.10 -22.90 28.52
N PRO A 30 41.05 -22.15 28.95
CA PRO A 30 39.80 -22.78 29.33
C PRO A 30 39.19 -23.43 28.09
N ARG A 31 38.87 -24.72 28.23
CA ARG A 31 38.20 -25.57 27.23
C ARG A 31 36.97 -24.83 26.68
N ARG A 32 36.84 -24.77 25.34
CA ARG A 32 35.59 -24.38 24.67
C ARG A 32 34.48 -25.33 25.12
N GLU A 33 33.62 -24.88 26.04
CA GLU A 33 32.26 -25.39 26.06
C GLU A 33 31.56 -24.84 24.82
N ALA A 34 31.10 -25.75 23.97
CA ALA A 34 30.25 -25.41 22.85
C ALA A 34 28.88 -25.04 23.41
N ALA A 35 28.70 -23.76 23.74
CA ALA A 35 27.38 -23.22 24.00
C ALA A 35 26.57 -23.30 22.70
N THR A 36 25.74 -24.34 22.58
CA THR A 36 24.67 -24.47 21.59
C THR A 36 23.58 -23.44 21.91
N GLY A 37 23.91 -22.17 21.71
CA GLY A 37 22.96 -21.08 21.72
C GLY A 37 22.16 -21.11 20.44
N THR A 38 21.13 -21.95 20.38
CA THR A 38 19.99 -21.77 19.48
C THR A 38 19.26 -20.51 19.92
N GLY A 39 19.79 -19.36 19.49
CA GLY A 39 19.15 -18.06 19.62
C GLY A 39 18.00 -17.95 18.63
N ASP A 40 16.94 -18.73 18.88
CA ASP A 40 15.63 -18.40 18.34
C ASP A 40 15.17 -17.12 19.06
N GLU A 41 15.49 -15.96 18.47
CA GLU A 41 14.83 -14.72 18.82
C GLU A 41 13.32 -14.95 18.69
N GLU A 42 12.60 -14.83 19.81
CA GLU A 42 11.16 -15.02 19.88
C GLU A 42 10.46 -13.93 19.06
N LYS A 43 10.30 -14.20 17.75
CA LYS A 43 9.72 -13.26 16.80
C LYS A 43 8.32 -12.89 17.25
N THR A 44 8.19 -11.67 17.72
CA THR A 44 6.92 -11.15 18.22
C THR A 44 5.98 -10.94 17.04
N VAL A 45 4.83 -11.61 17.04
CA VAL A 45 3.81 -11.42 16.00
C VAL A 45 3.20 -10.03 16.12
N ALA A 46 3.30 -9.24 15.04
CA ALA A 46 2.85 -7.85 15.02
C ALA A 46 1.51 -7.65 14.31
N ILE A 47 1.18 -8.51 13.34
CA ILE A 47 -0.17 -8.66 12.79
C ILE A 47 -0.49 -10.15 12.79
N GLU A 48 -1.66 -10.50 13.30
CA GLU A 48 -2.19 -11.86 13.20
C GLU A 48 -3.62 -11.80 12.68
N VAL A 49 -3.90 -12.61 11.67
CA VAL A 49 -5.22 -12.76 11.08
C VAL A 49 -5.64 -14.20 11.26
N ARG A 50 -6.80 -14.44 11.91
CA ARG A 50 -7.32 -15.79 12.22
C ARG A 50 -8.71 -15.97 11.63
N GLY A 51 -8.88 -16.93 10.73
CA GLY A 51 -10.17 -17.35 10.17
C GLY A 51 -11.01 -16.24 9.55
N LEU A 52 -10.34 -15.21 9.00
CA LEU A 52 -10.99 -13.97 8.58
C LEU A 52 -11.89 -14.24 7.37
N SER A 53 -13.17 -13.90 7.49
CA SER A 53 -14.12 -14.01 6.39
C SER A 53 -14.92 -12.72 6.20
N LYS A 54 -15.20 -12.42 4.93
CA LYS A 54 -16.01 -11.27 4.51
C LYS A 54 -16.83 -11.56 3.26
N LYS A 55 -18.12 -11.28 3.34
CA LYS A 55 -19.11 -11.32 2.26
C LYS A 55 -19.62 -9.90 1.96
N TYR A 56 -19.98 -9.67 0.71
CA TYR A 56 -20.74 -8.51 0.26
C TYR A 56 -21.99 -9.01 -0.48
N GLY A 57 -23.12 -9.06 0.23
CA GLY A 57 -24.32 -9.73 -0.27
C GLY A 57 -24.05 -11.22 -0.50
N SER A 58 -24.18 -11.67 -1.75
CA SER A 58 -23.88 -13.05 -2.17
C SER A 58 -22.41 -13.30 -2.51
N PHE A 59 -21.57 -12.26 -2.65
CA PHE A 59 -20.18 -12.40 -3.05
C PHE A 59 -19.24 -12.62 -1.85
N GLN A 60 -18.56 -13.76 -1.81
CA GLN A 60 -17.51 -14.04 -0.83
C GLN A 60 -16.21 -13.36 -1.26
N ALA A 61 -15.81 -12.28 -0.58
CA ALA A 61 -14.57 -11.55 -0.91
C ALA A 61 -13.34 -12.10 -0.18
N VAL A 62 -13.52 -12.64 1.03
CA VAL A 62 -12.48 -13.25 1.86
C VAL A 62 -13.08 -14.47 2.54
N ASN A 63 -12.42 -15.62 2.50
CA ASN A 63 -12.93 -16.89 3.00
C ASN A 63 -11.87 -17.61 3.84
N ASP A 64 -12.08 -17.66 5.15
CA ASP A 64 -11.22 -18.36 6.12
C ASP A 64 -9.72 -18.05 5.98
N VAL A 65 -9.38 -16.76 5.83
CA VAL A 65 -7.99 -16.32 5.67
C VAL A 65 -7.29 -16.27 7.02
N SER A 66 -6.16 -16.98 7.12
CA SER A 66 -5.27 -16.91 8.27
C SER A 66 -3.81 -16.68 7.84
N PHE A 67 -3.12 -15.73 8.48
CA PHE A 67 -1.68 -15.49 8.31
C PHE A 67 -1.13 -14.61 9.43
N GLU A 68 0.20 -14.64 9.59
CA GLU A 68 0.95 -13.83 10.55
C GLU A 68 1.94 -12.91 9.83
N VAL A 69 2.24 -11.77 10.46
CA VAL A 69 3.33 -10.86 10.08
C VAL A 69 4.16 -10.60 11.33
N GLN A 70 5.46 -10.89 11.24
CA GLN A 70 6.39 -10.73 12.35
C GLN A 70 6.77 -9.26 12.54
N ALA A 71 7.14 -8.88 13.77
CA ALA A 71 7.58 -7.51 14.06
C ALA A 71 8.78 -7.10 13.19
N GLY A 72 8.70 -5.89 12.63
CA GLY A 72 9.73 -5.35 11.75
C GLY A 72 9.79 -5.97 10.35
N GLN A 73 8.85 -6.84 9.97
CA GLN A 73 8.80 -7.48 8.65
C GLN A 73 8.01 -6.63 7.62
N LEU A 74 8.40 -6.68 6.35
CA LEU A 74 7.67 -6.13 5.21
C LEU A 74 7.04 -7.26 4.38
N VAL A 75 5.72 -7.38 4.42
CA VAL A 75 4.96 -8.48 3.79
C VAL A 75 4.11 -7.99 2.62
N ALA A 76 4.09 -8.76 1.54
CA ALA A 76 3.24 -8.52 0.37
C ALA A 76 2.01 -9.43 0.36
N LEU A 77 0.81 -8.85 0.27
CA LEU A 77 -0.39 -9.53 -0.18
C LEU A 77 -0.43 -9.49 -1.71
N LEU A 78 -0.19 -10.63 -2.36
CA LEU A 78 -0.10 -10.80 -3.81
C LEU A 78 -1.31 -11.58 -4.34
N GLY A 79 -1.84 -11.21 -5.51
CA GLY A 79 -2.90 -11.96 -6.17
C GLY A 79 -3.64 -11.18 -7.27
N PRO A 80 -4.50 -11.82 -8.07
CA PRO A 80 -5.26 -11.15 -9.12
C PRO A 80 -6.25 -10.12 -8.57
N SER A 81 -6.73 -9.22 -9.42
CA SER A 81 -7.81 -8.28 -9.08
C SER A 81 -9.05 -9.04 -8.61
N GLY A 82 -9.65 -8.60 -7.50
CA GLY A 82 -10.80 -9.27 -6.89
C GLY A 82 -10.47 -10.34 -5.83
N SER A 83 -9.21 -10.76 -5.63
CA SER A 83 -8.85 -11.82 -4.65
C SER A 83 -8.92 -11.42 -3.16
N GLY A 84 -9.67 -10.39 -2.80
CA GLY A 84 -9.90 -9.98 -1.40
C GLY A 84 -8.80 -9.14 -0.74
N LYS A 85 -7.66 -8.90 -1.41
CA LYS A 85 -6.47 -8.23 -0.81
C LYS A 85 -6.79 -6.89 -0.10
N SER A 86 -7.44 -5.95 -0.79
CA SER A 86 -7.78 -4.65 -0.22
C SER A 86 -8.89 -4.77 0.84
N THR A 87 -9.76 -5.78 0.77
CA THR A 87 -10.72 -6.10 1.83
C THR A 87 -9.99 -6.52 3.10
N ILE A 88 -9.05 -7.48 3.01
CA ILE A 88 -8.20 -7.91 4.13
C ILE A 88 -7.46 -6.71 4.74
N LEU A 89 -6.77 -5.91 3.91
CA LEU A 89 -6.00 -4.75 4.37
C LEU A 89 -6.89 -3.71 5.09
N ARG A 90 -8.09 -3.44 4.56
CA ARG A 90 -9.05 -2.51 5.18
C ARG A 90 -9.66 -3.08 6.47
N THR A 91 -9.90 -4.38 6.55
CA THR A 91 -10.37 -5.03 7.78
C THR A 91 -9.32 -5.00 8.87
N ILE A 92 -8.04 -5.19 8.54
CA ILE A 92 -6.92 -5.00 9.48
C ILE A 92 -6.87 -3.54 9.96
N ALA A 93 -7.03 -2.58 9.05
CA ALA A 93 -7.07 -1.15 9.37
C ALA A 93 -8.30 -0.69 10.19
N GLY A 94 -9.36 -1.51 10.28
CA GLY A 94 -10.65 -1.13 10.86
C GLY A 94 -11.52 -0.23 9.99
N LEU A 95 -11.21 -0.15 8.69
CA LEU A 95 -11.98 0.56 7.67
C LEU A 95 -13.13 -0.29 7.10
N GLU A 96 -13.09 -1.60 7.35
CA GLU A 96 -14.11 -2.59 6.99
C GLU A 96 -14.30 -3.52 8.21
N SER A 97 -15.50 -4.07 8.40
CA SER A 97 -15.77 -5.01 9.50
C SER A 97 -15.70 -6.45 8.99
N ALA A 98 -15.06 -7.35 9.74
CA ALA A 98 -15.12 -8.79 9.46
C ALA A 98 -16.54 -9.34 9.71
N ASP A 99 -16.94 -10.39 8.99
CA ASP A 99 -18.16 -11.13 9.32
C ASP A 99 -17.86 -12.30 10.28
N SER A 100 -16.65 -12.86 10.20
CA SER A 100 -16.10 -13.82 11.17
C SER A 100 -14.57 -13.77 11.19
N GLY A 101 -13.98 -14.41 12.20
CA GLY A 101 -12.54 -14.39 12.45
C GLY A 101 -12.11 -13.21 13.32
N SER A 102 -10.80 -13.09 13.56
CA SER A 102 -10.22 -12.02 14.37
C SER A 102 -8.95 -11.45 13.75
N VAL A 103 -8.65 -10.20 14.10
CA VAL A 103 -7.39 -9.51 13.79
C VAL A 103 -6.73 -9.11 15.09
N MET A 104 -5.52 -9.59 15.36
CA MET A 104 -4.69 -9.10 16.45
C MET A 104 -3.58 -8.20 15.93
N LEU A 105 -3.28 -7.13 16.67
CA LEU A 105 -2.21 -6.18 16.38
C LEU A 105 -1.30 -6.08 17.60
N THR A 106 -0.04 -6.51 17.45
CA THR A 106 0.96 -6.54 18.55
C THR A 106 0.45 -7.23 19.83
N GLY A 107 -0.26 -8.36 19.68
CA GLY A 107 -0.85 -9.12 20.78
C GLY A 107 -2.19 -8.61 21.33
N GLU A 108 -2.68 -7.43 20.89
CA GLU A 108 -3.98 -6.88 21.29
C GLU A 108 -5.06 -7.27 20.26
N ASP A 109 -6.26 -7.69 20.71
CA ASP A 109 -7.39 -7.93 19.79
C ASP A 109 -7.89 -6.60 19.23
N ALA A 110 -7.68 -6.40 17.93
CA ALA A 110 -8.08 -5.21 17.21
C ALA A 110 -9.43 -5.34 16.52
N THR A 111 -10.06 -6.53 16.51
CA THR A 111 -11.21 -6.87 15.65
C THR A 111 -12.34 -5.86 15.75
N ALA A 112 -12.74 -5.50 16.97
CA ALA A 112 -13.79 -4.52 17.25
C ALA A 112 -13.28 -3.08 17.50
N LEU A 113 -11.96 -2.85 17.51
CA LEU A 113 -11.40 -1.52 17.80
C LEU A 113 -11.66 -0.54 16.64
N PRO A 114 -12.02 0.72 16.92
CA PRO A 114 -12.13 1.75 15.90
C PRO A 114 -10.74 2.14 15.37
N VAL A 115 -10.67 2.60 14.11
CA VAL A 115 -9.44 2.94 13.36
C VAL A 115 -8.43 3.75 14.18
N GLN A 116 -8.89 4.73 14.95
CA GLN A 116 -8.03 5.64 15.71
C GLN A 116 -7.30 4.96 16.87
N GLN A 117 -7.82 3.85 17.40
CA GLN A 117 -7.27 3.11 18.53
C GLN A 117 -6.32 1.99 18.08
N ARG A 118 -6.40 1.51 16.84
CA ARG A 118 -5.57 0.40 16.31
C ARG A 118 -4.08 0.71 16.16
N GLY A 119 -3.66 1.98 16.29
CA GLY A 119 -2.24 2.36 16.17
C GLY A 119 -1.64 2.18 14.77
N VAL A 120 -2.46 2.00 13.73
CA VAL A 120 -2.04 1.78 12.34
C VAL A 120 -1.80 3.08 11.58
N GLY A 121 -0.82 3.06 10.67
CA GLY A 121 -0.66 4.06 9.61
C GLY A 121 -1.19 3.48 8.30
N PHE A 122 -2.03 4.20 7.56
CA PHE A 122 -2.65 3.72 6.32
C PHE A 122 -2.32 4.62 5.13
N VAL A 123 -1.92 4.01 4.01
CA VAL A 123 -1.70 4.68 2.72
C VAL A 123 -2.68 4.14 1.69
N PHE A 124 -3.53 5.04 1.17
CA PHE A 124 -4.52 4.74 0.13
C PHE A 124 -3.88 4.74 -1.26
N GLN A 125 -4.43 3.93 -2.18
CA GLN A 125 -4.03 3.80 -3.59
C GLN A 125 -3.90 5.13 -4.36
N HIS A 126 -4.77 6.11 -4.10
CA HIS A 126 -4.70 7.44 -4.73
C HIS A 126 -3.97 8.49 -3.87
N TYR A 127 -3.23 8.04 -2.86
CA TYR A 127 -2.47 8.81 -1.85
C TYR A 127 -3.33 9.71 -0.93
N ALA A 128 -4.51 10.14 -1.38
CA ALA A 128 -5.51 10.91 -0.62
C ALA A 128 -4.93 12.11 0.13
N LEU A 129 -4.00 12.85 -0.50
CA LEU A 129 -3.43 14.07 0.09
C LEU A 129 -4.47 15.19 0.14
N PHE A 130 -4.43 15.97 1.22
CA PHE A 130 -5.28 17.15 1.40
C PHE A 130 -4.83 18.24 0.43
N ARG A 131 -5.59 18.43 -0.66
CA ARG A 131 -5.24 19.32 -1.79
C ARG A 131 -5.05 20.79 -1.38
N HIS A 132 -5.74 21.22 -0.33
CA HIS A 132 -5.72 22.58 0.22
C HIS A 132 -4.66 22.79 1.32
N MET A 133 -3.85 21.78 1.63
CA MET A 133 -2.78 21.85 2.62
C MET A 133 -1.41 21.70 1.93
N THR A 134 -0.39 22.35 2.47
CA THR A 134 1.01 22.15 2.03
C THR A 134 1.52 20.74 2.36
N VAL A 135 2.69 20.35 1.84
CA VAL A 135 3.37 19.08 2.19
C VAL A 135 3.59 19.00 3.71
N ARG A 136 4.15 20.05 4.31
CA ARG A 136 4.40 20.15 5.76
C ARG A 136 3.13 19.93 6.57
N GLU A 137 2.02 20.50 6.14
CA GLU A 137 0.73 20.36 6.81
C GLU A 137 0.09 18.98 6.60
N ASN A 138 0.24 18.39 5.41
CA ASN A 138 -0.19 17.02 5.14
C ASN A 138 0.53 16.04 6.08
N ILE A 139 1.86 16.11 6.19
CA ILE A 139 2.65 15.21 7.06
C ILE A 139 2.28 15.45 8.53
N GLY A 140 2.21 16.71 8.97
CA GLY A 140 1.88 17.07 10.35
C GLY A 140 0.41 16.85 10.77
N PHE A 141 -0.50 16.50 9.86
CA PHE A 141 -1.94 16.46 10.12
C PHE A 141 -2.31 15.50 11.27
N GLY A 142 -1.82 14.26 11.24
CA GLY A 142 -2.13 13.27 12.29
C GLY A 142 -1.65 13.68 13.68
N LEU A 143 -0.50 14.36 13.76
CA LEU A 143 0.04 14.89 15.00
C LEU A 143 -0.79 16.08 15.54
N LYS A 144 -1.30 16.95 14.65
CA LYS A 144 -2.23 18.03 15.03
C LYS A 144 -3.51 17.47 15.63
N ILE A 145 -4.09 16.42 15.04
CA ILE A 145 -5.30 15.75 15.56
C ILE A 145 -5.05 15.11 16.93
N ARG A 146 -3.87 14.50 17.13
CA ARG A 146 -3.42 13.98 18.44
C ARG A 146 -3.00 15.07 19.46
N LYS A 147 -3.19 16.36 19.14
CA LYS A 147 -2.86 17.52 19.99
C LYS A 147 -1.39 17.62 20.42
N VAL A 148 -0.48 17.08 19.61
CA VAL A 148 0.98 17.12 19.87
C VAL A 148 1.48 18.58 19.87
N PRO A 149 2.43 18.97 20.76
CA PRO A 149 2.95 20.34 20.80
C PRO A 149 3.55 20.83 19.47
N LYS A 150 3.24 22.08 19.08
CA LYS A 150 3.71 22.69 17.81
C LYS A 150 5.23 22.61 17.57
N PRO A 151 6.14 22.72 18.57
CA PRO A 151 7.58 22.53 18.35
C PRO A 151 7.92 21.09 17.95
N GLU A 152 7.30 20.10 18.60
CA GLU A 152 7.50 18.68 18.32
C GLU A 152 6.93 18.28 16.96
N ILE A 153 5.75 18.79 16.58
CA ILE A 153 5.21 18.61 15.23
C ILE A 153 6.19 19.13 14.18
N ARG A 154 6.80 20.31 14.39
CA ARG A 154 7.79 20.86 13.43
C ARG A 154 8.99 19.92 13.31
N ARG A 155 9.64 19.58 14.43
CA ARG A 155 10.77 18.65 14.47
C ARG A 155 10.46 17.34 13.73
N ARG A 156 9.34 16.68 14.07
CA ARG A 156 8.96 15.40 13.47
C ARG A 156 8.65 15.49 11.98
N VAL A 157 8.08 16.61 11.53
CA VAL A 157 7.83 16.83 10.10
C VAL A 157 9.13 17.15 9.34
N ASP A 158 10.06 17.87 9.95
CA ASP A 158 11.37 18.15 9.35
C ASP A 158 12.21 16.86 9.21
N GLU A 159 12.29 16.02 10.26
CA GLU A 159 12.89 14.67 10.20
C GLU A 159 12.34 13.84 9.04
N LEU A 160 11.02 13.83 8.86
CA LEU A 160 10.36 13.06 7.80
C LEU A 160 10.54 13.67 6.41
N LEU A 161 10.64 14.99 6.31
CA LEU A 161 10.93 15.68 5.05
C LEU A 161 12.34 15.36 4.54
N ASP A 162 13.30 15.23 5.45
CA ASP A 162 14.68 14.85 5.13
C ASP A 162 14.75 13.36 4.75
N LEU A 163 14.12 12.48 5.54
CA LEU A 163 14.01 11.03 5.27
C LEU A 163 13.42 10.71 3.88
N ILE A 164 12.38 11.46 3.46
CA ILE A 164 11.77 11.28 2.14
C ILE A 164 12.45 12.06 1.01
N GLN A 165 13.50 12.83 1.34
CA GLN A 165 14.28 13.69 0.44
C GLN A 165 13.46 14.82 -0.21
N LEU A 166 12.54 15.43 0.54
CA LEU A 166 11.64 16.50 0.10
C LEU A 166 11.68 17.78 0.96
N GLY A 167 12.74 18.03 1.73
CA GLY A 167 12.94 19.26 2.52
C GLY A 167 12.63 20.55 1.74
N GLY A 168 13.14 20.70 0.51
CA GLY A 168 12.87 21.85 -0.36
C GLY A 168 11.43 21.98 -0.88
N TYR A 169 10.57 20.97 -0.67
CA TYR A 169 9.17 20.93 -1.11
C TYR A 169 8.17 21.16 0.03
N ALA A 170 8.63 21.39 1.28
CA ALA A 170 7.79 21.50 2.48
C ALA A 170 6.59 22.45 2.33
N ASN A 171 6.78 23.58 1.62
CA ASN A 171 5.77 24.63 1.44
C ASN A 171 4.98 24.50 0.12
N ARG A 172 5.19 23.43 -0.66
CA ARG A 172 4.44 23.16 -1.89
C ARG A 172 3.10 22.52 -1.58
N PHE A 173 2.15 22.66 -2.50
CA PHE A 173 0.87 21.93 -2.48
C PHE A 173 0.97 20.62 -3.28
N PRO A 174 0.14 19.59 -2.99
CA PRO A 174 0.16 18.31 -3.71
C PRO A 174 0.05 18.39 -5.24
N SER A 175 -0.58 19.44 -5.77
CA SER A 175 -0.69 19.72 -7.22
C SER A 175 0.65 20.11 -7.87
N GLN A 176 1.65 20.52 -7.09
CA GLN A 176 2.97 20.96 -7.55
C GLN A 176 4.04 19.84 -7.46
N LEU A 177 3.62 18.60 -7.19
CA LEU A 177 4.48 17.44 -6.99
C LEU A 177 4.28 16.39 -8.09
N SER A 178 5.32 15.64 -8.43
CA SER A 178 5.22 14.44 -9.28
C SER A 178 4.43 13.31 -8.60
N GLY A 179 4.09 12.26 -9.35
CA GLY A 179 3.39 11.07 -8.81
C GLY A 179 4.11 10.44 -7.62
N GLY A 180 5.37 10.03 -7.83
CA GLY A 180 6.22 9.48 -6.77
C GLY A 180 6.43 10.44 -5.59
N GLN A 181 6.58 11.75 -5.84
CA GLN A 181 6.69 12.75 -4.76
C GLN A 181 5.42 12.81 -3.88
N ARG A 182 4.22 12.84 -4.49
CA ARG A 182 2.96 12.79 -3.73
C ARG A 182 2.86 11.54 -2.87
N GLN A 183 3.33 10.41 -3.38
CA GLN A 183 3.32 9.17 -2.63
C GLN A 183 4.29 9.17 -1.45
N ARG A 184 5.52 9.64 -1.64
CA ARG A 184 6.48 9.78 -0.53
C ARG A 184 5.92 10.64 0.60
N VAL A 185 5.21 11.72 0.25
CA VAL A 185 4.48 12.57 1.22
C VAL A 185 3.33 11.83 1.92
N ALA A 186 2.58 11.00 1.21
CA ALA A 186 1.50 10.21 1.81
C ALA A 186 2.03 9.15 2.79
N LEU A 187 3.18 8.55 2.50
CA LEU A 187 3.85 7.60 3.39
C LEU A 187 4.43 8.31 4.62
N ALA A 188 5.10 9.45 4.44
CA ALA A 188 5.56 10.29 5.54
C ALA A 188 4.41 10.71 6.47
N ARG A 189 3.24 11.07 5.92
CA ARG A 189 2.03 11.35 6.72
C ARG A 189 1.57 10.14 7.53
N ALA A 190 1.64 8.94 6.97
CA ALA A 190 1.27 7.71 7.70
C ALA A 190 2.29 7.37 8.82
N LEU A 191 3.57 7.69 8.60
CA LEU A 191 4.67 7.49 9.57
C LEU A 191 4.76 8.59 10.65
N ALA A 192 4.20 9.78 10.41
CA ALA A 192 4.29 10.91 11.32
C ALA A 192 3.80 10.61 12.74
N PRO A 193 2.67 9.91 12.96
CA PRO A 193 2.18 9.56 14.30
C PRO A 193 2.89 8.33 14.93
N THR A 194 4.00 7.87 14.34
CA THR A 194 4.78 6.69 14.77
C THR A 194 3.89 5.45 14.98
N PRO A 195 3.29 4.89 13.92
CA PRO A 195 2.38 3.76 14.02
C PRO A 195 3.13 2.47 14.39
N LYS A 196 2.44 1.53 15.07
CA LYS A 196 2.95 0.17 15.33
C LYS A 196 3.06 -0.66 14.04
N VAL A 197 2.13 -0.42 13.10
CA VAL A 197 1.95 -1.17 11.85
C VAL A 197 1.62 -0.21 10.71
N LEU A 198 2.20 -0.44 9.54
CA LEU A 198 2.02 0.37 8.33
C LEU A 198 1.33 -0.45 7.24
N LEU A 199 0.23 0.07 6.70
CA LEU A 199 -0.64 -0.61 5.73
C LEU A 199 -0.67 0.19 4.42
N LEU A 200 -0.41 -0.46 3.27
CA LEU A 200 -0.34 0.21 1.96
C LEU A 200 -1.23 -0.48 0.91
N ASP A 201 -2.28 0.19 0.44
CA ASP A 201 -3.20 -0.30 -0.60
C ASP A 201 -2.65 0.10 -1.98
N GLU A 202 -2.10 -0.86 -2.74
CA GLU A 202 -1.46 -0.68 -4.05
C GLU A 202 -0.49 0.51 -4.15
N PRO A 203 0.62 0.53 -3.38
CA PRO A 203 1.56 1.64 -3.40
C PRO A 203 2.14 1.91 -4.80
N PHE A 204 2.40 0.90 -5.61
CA PHE A 204 3.10 1.07 -6.89
C PHE A 204 2.16 1.36 -8.09
N GLY A 205 0.85 1.44 -7.83
CA GLY A 205 -0.19 1.61 -8.84
C GLY A 205 -0.15 2.96 -9.58
N ALA A 206 -0.59 2.95 -10.84
CA ALA A 206 -0.74 4.14 -11.70
C ALA A 206 0.53 5.00 -11.91
N LEU A 207 1.72 4.39 -11.74
CA LEU A 207 3.02 5.01 -12.03
C LEU A 207 3.68 4.39 -13.28
N ASP A 208 4.42 5.21 -14.02
CA ASP A 208 5.32 4.75 -15.08
C ASP A 208 6.45 3.87 -14.54
N ALA A 209 7.04 3.04 -15.40
CA ALA A 209 8.02 2.04 -14.99
C ALA A 209 9.22 2.64 -14.24
N LYS A 210 9.76 3.78 -14.70
CA LYS A 210 10.94 4.38 -14.07
C LYS A 210 10.62 4.91 -12.67
N VAL A 211 9.54 5.68 -12.52
CA VAL A 211 9.13 6.20 -11.21
C VAL A 211 8.75 5.07 -10.26
N ARG A 212 8.21 3.96 -10.78
CA ARG A 212 7.92 2.74 -10.00
C ARG A 212 9.19 2.09 -9.48
N ASP A 213 10.22 1.93 -10.29
CA ASP A 213 11.51 1.33 -9.89
C ASP A 213 12.23 2.17 -8.81
N GLU A 214 12.25 3.49 -8.99
CA GLU A 214 12.76 4.45 -8.01
C GLU A 214 12.00 4.37 -6.68
N LEU A 215 10.68 4.16 -6.74
CA LEU A 215 9.81 4.04 -5.58
C LEU A 215 9.93 2.70 -4.87
N ARG A 216 10.06 1.57 -5.59
CA ARG A 216 10.34 0.24 -5.01
C ARG A 216 11.63 0.25 -4.20
N THR A 217 12.70 0.73 -4.84
CA THR A 217 14.02 0.92 -4.23
C THR A 217 13.96 1.80 -2.98
N TRP A 218 13.19 2.89 -3.05
CA TRP A 218 13.02 3.81 -1.93
C TRP A 218 12.19 3.22 -0.79
N LEU A 219 11.11 2.48 -1.07
CA LEU A 219 10.28 1.86 -0.03
C LEU A 219 11.06 0.80 0.75
N ARG A 220 11.87 -0.02 0.05
CA ARG A 220 12.76 -1.00 0.69
C ARG A 220 13.74 -0.30 1.65
N ARG A 221 14.46 0.71 1.17
CA ARG A 221 15.41 1.49 1.99
C ARG A 221 14.75 2.16 3.19
N LEU A 222 13.56 2.72 3.02
CA LEU A 222 12.81 3.34 4.11
C LEU A 222 12.41 2.32 5.18
N HIS A 223 12.04 1.10 4.76
CA HIS A 223 11.77 0.01 5.68
C HIS A 223 13.05 -0.45 6.41
N ASP A 224 14.16 -0.59 5.69
CA ASP A 224 15.49 -0.92 6.26
C ASP A 224 16.03 0.17 7.21
N GLU A 225 15.54 1.41 7.13
CA GLU A 225 15.93 2.51 8.02
C GLU A 225 14.99 2.61 9.24
N VAL A 226 13.67 2.49 9.04
CA VAL A 226 12.65 2.72 10.08
C VAL A 226 12.25 1.44 10.83
N HIS A 227 12.47 0.25 10.25
CA HIS A 227 12.13 -1.07 10.81
C HIS A 227 10.66 -1.22 11.25
N VAL A 228 9.74 -0.52 10.58
CA VAL A 228 8.30 -0.59 10.89
C VAL A 228 7.65 -1.81 10.21
N THR A 229 6.93 -2.61 11.00
CA THR A 229 6.09 -3.72 10.51
C THR A 229 5.15 -3.21 9.43
N SER A 230 5.22 -3.80 8.24
CA SER A 230 4.57 -3.26 7.04
C SER A 230 3.86 -4.36 6.26
N LEU A 231 2.63 -4.08 5.83
CA LEU A 231 1.83 -4.96 4.96
C LEU A 231 1.35 -4.15 3.75
N PHE A 232 1.71 -4.58 2.54
CA PHE A 232 1.26 -3.92 1.31
C PHE A 232 0.51 -4.87 0.38
N VAL A 233 -0.41 -4.31 -0.39
CA VAL A 233 -1.18 -5.02 -1.43
C VAL A 233 -0.57 -4.75 -2.79
N THR A 234 -0.38 -5.78 -3.62
CA THR A 234 -0.08 -5.64 -5.04
C THR A 234 -0.70 -6.77 -5.88
N HIS A 235 -0.81 -6.54 -7.19
CA HIS A 235 -1.09 -7.54 -8.21
C HIS A 235 0.14 -7.89 -9.08
N ASP A 236 1.25 -7.14 -8.95
CA ASP A 236 2.49 -7.38 -9.69
C ASP A 236 3.45 -8.24 -8.85
N GLN A 237 3.94 -9.32 -9.46
CA GLN A 237 4.85 -10.26 -8.81
C GLN A 237 6.24 -9.65 -8.54
N ARG A 238 6.75 -8.79 -9.43
CA ARG A 238 8.08 -8.17 -9.30
C ARG A 238 8.09 -7.16 -8.15
N GLU A 239 6.99 -6.44 -7.95
CA GLU A 239 6.79 -5.57 -6.79
C GLU A 239 6.86 -6.36 -5.48
N ALA A 240 6.21 -7.54 -5.42
CA ALA A 240 6.28 -8.41 -4.24
C ALA A 240 7.70 -8.99 -4.02
N PHE A 241 8.33 -9.54 -5.05
CA PHE A 241 9.65 -10.19 -4.96
C PHE A 241 10.81 -9.24 -4.64
N GLU A 242 10.79 -8.00 -5.13
CA GLU A 242 11.91 -7.06 -4.93
C GLU A 242 11.85 -6.30 -3.59
N VAL A 243 10.69 -6.28 -2.93
CA VAL A 243 10.44 -5.38 -1.79
C VAL A 243 10.19 -6.15 -0.48
N SER A 244 9.43 -7.23 -0.52
CA SER A 244 8.97 -7.95 0.70
C SER A 244 9.98 -8.98 1.23
N ASP A 245 9.91 -9.29 2.53
CA ASP A 245 10.60 -10.42 3.15
C ASP A 245 9.76 -11.71 3.10
N GLN A 246 8.45 -11.59 2.89
CA GLN A 246 7.51 -12.69 2.73
C GLN A 246 6.31 -12.26 1.88
N ILE A 247 5.81 -13.20 1.09
CA ILE A 247 4.66 -13.05 0.21
C ILE A 247 3.55 -13.98 0.69
N VAL A 248 2.33 -13.44 0.82
CA VAL A 248 1.08 -14.17 1.01
C VAL A 248 0.33 -14.11 -0.33
N VAL A 249 0.19 -15.26 -0.98
CA VAL A 249 -0.50 -15.40 -2.27
C VAL A 249 -1.98 -15.68 -2.02
N LEU A 250 -2.85 -14.84 -2.58
CA LEU A 250 -4.30 -14.87 -2.41
C LEU A 250 -4.99 -15.11 -3.77
N ALA A 251 -5.84 -16.12 -3.84
CA ALA A 251 -6.75 -16.38 -4.96
C ALA A 251 -8.13 -16.77 -4.42
N ASP A 252 -9.19 -16.33 -5.09
CA ASP A 252 -10.60 -16.63 -4.77
C ASP A 252 -10.97 -16.40 -3.28
N GLY A 253 -10.37 -15.35 -2.69
CA GLY A 253 -10.59 -14.96 -1.31
C GLY A 253 -9.85 -15.83 -0.27
N GLN A 254 -9.01 -16.78 -0.69
CA GLN A 254 -8.27 -17.73 0.16
C GLN A 254 -6.75 -17.59 0.01
N VAL A 255 -6.02 -17.94 1.08
CA VAL A 255 -4.55 -18.06 1.04
C VAL A 255 -4.17 -19.35 0.29
N GLN A 256 -3.35 -19.20 -0.74
CA GLN A 256 -2.82 -20.30 -1.55
C GLN A 256 -1.41 -20.70 -1.12
N GLN A 257 -0.59 -19.71 -0.72
CA GLN A 257 0.79 -19.93 -0.32
C GLN A 257 1.26 -18.78 0.60
N ILE A 258 2.09 -19.11 1.59
CA ILE A 258 2.88 -18.15 2.36
C ILE A 258 4.35 -18.57 2.27
N GLY A 259 5.27 -17.63 2.01
CA GLY A 259 6.69 -17.95 1.99
C GLY A 259 7.59 -16.75 1.69
N PRO A 260 8.91 -16.88 1.88
CA PRO A 260 9.87 -15.85 1.48
C PRO A 260 9.83 -15.60 -0.05
N PRO A 261 10.30 -14.43 -0.53
CA PRO A 261 10.40 -14.09 -1.95
C PRO A 261 11.48 -14.92 -2.67
N ARG A 262 11.30 -16.24 -2.73
CA ARG A 262 12.14 -17.12 -3.55
C ARG A 262 11.49 -17.26 -4.93
N PRO A 263 12.24 -17.18 -6.03
CA PRO A 263 11.71 -17.64 -7.31
C PRO A 263 11.26 -19.08 -7.11
N SER A 264 10.03 -19.40 -7.52
CA SER A 264 9.53 -20.77 -7.49
C SER A 264 10.47 -21.62 -8.35
N THR A 265 11.37 -22.37 -7.71
CA THR A 265 12.13 -23.40 -8.40
C THR A 265 11.10 -24.32 -9.02
N ASN A 266 11.13 -24.47 -10.34
CA ASN A 266 10.16 -25.26 -11.09
C ASN A 266 10.20 -26.73 -10.65
N GLY A 267 9.48 -27.06 -9.59
CA GLY A 267 8.89 -28.38 -9.47
C GLY A 267 7.97 -28.56 -10.67
N PRO A 268 8.08 -29.65 -11.45
CA PRO A 268 7.17 -29.86 -12.57
C PRO A 268 5.74 -29.86 -12.02
N PRO A 269 4.76 -29.27 -12.72
CA PRO A 269 3.38 -29.23 -12.26
C PRO A 269 2.94 -30.66 -11.97
N THR A 270 2.52 -30.91 -10.72
CA THR A 270 2.12 -32.24 -10.27
C THR A 270 0.94 -32.72 -11.10
N ARG A 271 1.23 -33.62 -12.04
CA ARG A 271 0.23 -34.24 -12.91
C ARG A 271 -0.70 -35.06 -12.05
N SER A 272 -1.88 -34.52 -11.76
CA SER A 272 -2.99 -35.25 -11.18
C SER A 272 -3.44 -36.34 -12.15
N SER A 273 -2.97 -37.56 -11.91
CA SER A 273 -3.54 -38.75 -12.52
C SER A 273 -4.85 -39.10 -11.81
N PRO A 274 -5.90 -39.46 -12.56
CA PRO A 274 -6.79 -40.54 -12.17
C PRO A 274 -6.29 -41.83 -12.84
N ALA A 275 -6.02 -42.86 -12.04
CA ALA A 275 -5.81 -44.19 -12.57
C ALA A 275 -7.16 -44.79 -13.00
N SER A 276 -7.20 -45.42 -14.17
CA SER A 276 -8.23 -46.42 -14.49
C SER A 276 -7.58 -47.60 -15.20
N SER A 277 -7.96 -48.79 -14.76
CA SER A 277 -7.35 -50.08 -15.07
C SER A 277 -7.86 -50.70 -16.37
N ALA A 278 -6.97 -51.34 -17.14
CA ALA A 278 -7.15 -52.72 -17.64
C ALA A 278 -5.86 -53.21 -18.34
N PRO A 279 -5.44 -54.48 -18.15
CA PRO A 279 -4.33 -55.08 -18.89
C PRO A 279 -4.81 -56.10 -19.95
N SER A 280 -4.21 -56.12 -21.14
CA SER A 280 -4.24 -57.32 -22.00
C SER A 280 -3.10 -57.39 -23.04
N THR A 281 -2.33 -58.48 -22.93
CA THR A 281 -1.76 -59.29 -24.01
C THR A 281 -0.83 -58.68 -25.09
N SER A 282 0.42 -59.12 -25.00
CA SER A 282 1.43 -59.26 -26.05
C SER A 282 0.98 -60.00 -27.33
N SER A 283 1.53 -59.63 -28.49
CA SER A 283 2.38 -60.55 -29.31
C SER A 283 3.16 -59.81 -30.43
N PRO A 284 4.31 -60.34 -30.93
CA PRO A 284 5.19 -59.62 -31.87
C PRO A 284 5.33 -60.25 -33.29
N SER A 285 5.71 -59.43 -34.28
CA SER A 285 6.36 -59.83 -35.55
C SER A 285 6.83 -58.54 -36.27
N ALA A 286 8.08 -58.23 -36.66
CA ALA A 286 9.28 -58.94 -37.15
C ALA A 286 9.54 -58.70 -38.66
N ARG A 287 10.58 -57.87 -38.96
CA ARG A 287 11.27 -57.67 -40.26
C ARG A 287 10.40 -57.10 -41.42
N SER A 288 10.89 -56.42 -42.46
CA SER A 288 12.22 -56.40 -43.11
C SER A 288 12.54 -55.08 -43.85
N ARG A 289 13.83 -54.78 -44.06
CA ARG A 289 14.41 -54.05 -45.23
C ARG A 289 15.27 -55.09 -46.02
N PRO A 290 15.81 -54.87 -47.25
CA PRO A 290 16.03 -53.60 -47.95
C PRO A 290 15.85 -53.53 -49.51
N ASP A 291 15.87 -52.29 -50.01
CA ASP A 291 16.50 -51.68 -51.22
C ASP A 291 16.64 -52.40 -52.61
N ARG A 292 16.59 -51.55 -53.68
CA ARG A 292 16.98 -51.73 -55.10
C ARG A 292 16.11 -52.65 -56.00
N SER A 293 15.90 -52.39 -57.31
CA SER A 293 16.42 -51.36 -58.25
C SER A 293 15.57 -51.18 -59.53
N ALA A 294 15.97 -50.20 -60.37
CA ALA A 294 15.78 -50.09 -61.84
C ALA A 294 14.43 -49.59 -62.45
N GLY A 295 14.50 -48.96 -63.63
CA GLY A 295 13.34 -48.79 -64.54
C GLY A 295 13.10 -47.38 -65.11
N ALA A 296 13.80 -47.01 -66.18
CA ALA A 296 13.78 -45.67 -66.81
C ALA A 296 12.50 -45.29 -67.62
N ARG A 297 12.44 -43.97 -67.97
CA ARG A 297 11.85 -43.33 -69.19
C ARG A 297 10.39 -42.79 -69.24
N ARG A 298 10.33 -41.45 -69.16
CA ARG A 298 9.98 -40.48 -70.25
C ARG A 298 8.52 -39.95 -70.37
N ALA A 299 8.48 -38.62 -70.58
CA ALA A 299 7.44 -37.78 -71.23
C ALA A 299 6.15 -37.39 -70.46
N GLY A 300 6.10 -36.11 -70.06
CA GLY A 300 5.31 -35.14 -70.83
C GLY A 300 4.14 -34.42 -70.14
N SER A 301 4.12 -33.08 -70.28
CA SER A 301 2.95 -32.18 -70.16
C SER A 301 2.35 -31.96 -68.75
N THR A 302 1.76 -30.81 -68.37
CA THR A 302 1.87 -29.36 -68.73
C THR A 302 1.08 -28.60 -67.66
N ALA A 303 1.55 -27.43 -67.21
CA ALA A 303 0.77 -26.23 -66.75
C ALA A 303 1.44 -25.51 -65.55
N PRO A 304 1.70 -24.18 -65.64
CA PRO A 304 2.24 -23.37 -64.54
C PRO A 304 1.15 -22.64 -63.73
N PRO A 305 1.48 -22.10 -62.53
CA PRO A 305 0.59 -21.23 -61.76
C PRO A 305 0.73 -19.74 -62.16
N PRO A 306 -0.34 -18.92 -62.03
CA PRO A 306 -0.21 -17.47 -62.09
C PRO A 306 -0.13 -16.82 -60.70
N THR A 307 0.86 -15.95 -60.54
CA THR A 307 1.13 -15.06 -59.40
C THR A 307 0.21 -13.81 -59.35
N THR A 308 0.24 -13.15 -58.19
CA THR A 308 -0.16 -11.75 -57.92
C THR A 308 0.11 -10.73 -59.02
N PRO A 309 -0.66 -9.61 -59.04
CA PRO A 309 -0.04 -8.31 -59.28
C PRO A 309 -0.52 -7.13 -58.39
N ARG A 310 0.43 -6.21 -58.18
CA ARG A 310 0.35 -4.76 -57.85
C ARG A 310 1.62 -4.15 -58.54
N PRO A 311 1.80 -2.84 -58.84
CA PRO A 311 0.99 -1.65 -58.50
C PRO A 311 0.86 -0.58 -59.63
N THR A 312 0.64 0.70 -59.25
CA THR A 312 0.72 1.97 -60.03
C THR A 312 -0.37 2.23 -61.09
N SER A 313 -0.85 3.47 -61.38
CA SER A 313 -0.55 4.84 -60.84
C SER A 313 -1.72 5.83 -61.13
N ALA A 314 -1.68 7.07 -60.59
CA ALA A 314 -2.72 8.12 -60.67
C ALA A 314 -2.80 8.88 -62.04
N PRO A 315 -3.76 9.82 -62.25
CA PRO A 315 -3.49 11.24 -61.86
C PRO A 315 -4.71 12.16 -61.48
N THR A 316 -4.38 13.25 -60.77
CA THR A 316 -4.95 14.64 -60.72
C THR A 316 -6.45 14.98 -60.86
N THR A 317 -7.00 15.71 -59.86
CA THR A 317 -7.55 17.11 -59.90
C THR A 317 -8.12 17.41 -58.48
N SER A 318 -7.67 18.38 -57.68
CA SER A 318 -7.76 19.85 -57.73
C SER A 318 -9.18 20.44 -57.61
N THR A 319 -9.58 20.85 -56.40
CA THR A 319 -10.60 21.91 -56.17
C THR A 319 -10.19 22.79 -54.99
N SER A 320 -10.41 24.10 -55.13
CA SER A 320 -9.91 25.16 -54.25
C SER A 320 -10.95 25.70 -53.26
N SER A 321 -10.48 26.47 -52.28
CA SER A 321 -11.27 27.36 -51.41
C SER A 321 -12.12 28.38 -52.19
N PRO A 322 -12.98 29.12 -51.46
CA PRO A 322 -12.85 30.57 -51.53
C PRO A 322 -12.64 31.23 -50.16
N SER A 323 -11.81 32.26 -50.15
CA SER A 323 -11.66 33.22 -49.05
C SER A 323 -12.59 34.42 -49.31
N ALA A 324 -13.12 35.02 -48.25
CA ALA A 324 -13.70 36.37 -48.32
C ALA A 324 -13.28 37.19 -47.09
N THR A 325 -12.79 38.40 -47.34
CA THR A 325 -12.10 39.26 -46.38
C THR A 325 -13.04 40.33 -45.80
N ALA A 326 -13.05 40.54 -44.48
CA ALA A 326 -13.39 41.83 -43.88
C ALA A 326 -12.87 41.99 -42.43
N SER A 327 -12.14 43.08 -42.22
CA SER A 327 -11.81 43.76 -40.95
C SER A 327 -11.66 45.24 -41.31
N PRO A 328 -11.74 46.23 -40.39
CA PRO A 328 -11.64 46.21 -38.92
C PRO A 328 -12.95 46.73 -38.26
N THR A 329 -13.13 47.15 -36.99
CA THR A 329 -12.27 47.81 -35.98
C THR A 329 -13.03 47.84 -34.63
N GLY A 330 -12.35 47.86 -33.47
CA GLY A 330 -12.99 48.26 -32.18
C GLY A 330 -12.48 47.54 -30.91
N PRO A 331 -12.07 48.26 -29.85
CA PRO A 331 -11.58 47.67 -28.58
C PRO A 331 -12.71 47.40 -27.55
N PRO A 332 -12.46 46.56 -26.52
CA PRO A 332 -13.45 46.25 -25.49
C PRO A 332 -13.59 47.36 -24.43
N PRO A 333 -14.78 47.58 -23.84
CA PRO A 333 -14.99 48.56 -22.79
C PRO A 333 -14.48 48.06 -21.42
N SER A 334 -13.91 48.99 -20.67
CA SER A 334 -13.44 48.83 -19.29
C SER A 334 -14.51 49.17 -18.25
N ASN A 335 -14.23 48.80 -17.00
CA ASN A 335 -14.86 49.23 -15.74
C ASN A 335 -15.72 50.51 -15.76
N GLY A 336 -16.90 50.45 -15.13
CA GLY A 336 -17.73 51.63 -14.87
C GLY A 336 -18.92 51.39 -13.95
N SER A 337 -18.70 51.18 -12.65
CA SER A 337 -19.67 51.58 -11.61
C SER A 337 -19.22 52.95 -11.08
N PRO A 338 -20.12 53.94 -10.95
CA PRO A 338 -20.63 54.35 -9.62
C PRO A 338 -22.10 54.89 -9.78
N PRO A 339 -22.67 55.85 -8.99
CA PRO A 339 -22.19 56.55 -7.79
C PRO A 339 -23.22 56.78 -6.63
N TRP A 340 -22.77 57.53 -5.59
CA TRP A 340 -23.50 58.13 -4.45
C TRP A 340 -24.00 57.17 -3.34
N GLY A 341 -23.87 57.44 -2.03
CA GLY A 341 -23.10 58.46 -1.31
C GLY A 341 -23.67 58.81 0.10
N ALA A 342 -22.82 58.79 1.15
CA ALA A 342 -23.07 59.32 2.53
C ALA A 342 -24.21 58.67 3.36
N SER A 343 -24.29 58.71 4.71
CA SER A 343 -23.34 58.96 5.82
C SER A 343 -24.06 58.72 7.17
N SER A 344 -23.37 58.20 8.22
CA SER A 344 -23.77 58.21 9.68
C SER A 344 -25.15 57.65 10.08
N GLY A 345 -25.39 56.99 11.23
CA GLY A 345 -24.58 56.60 12.39
C GLY A 345 -25.52 56.12 13.53
N TRP A 346 -24.97 55.75 14.69
CA TRP A 346 -25.66 55.54 15.99
C TRP A 346 -26.47 54.24 16.29
N THR A 347 -25.86 53.44 17.19
CA THR A 347 -26.41 52.84 18.43
C THR A 347 -27.62 51.87 18.46
N SER A 348 -27.29 50.65 18.94
CA SER A 348 -27.89 49.97 20.13
C SER A 348 -29.17 49.12 20.04
N ALA A 349 -29.26 48.23 21.06
CA ALA A 349 -30.39 47.42 21.54
C ALA A 349 -30.59 46.00 20.94
N SER A 350 -30.93 45.09 21.85
CA SER A 350 -31.03 43.62 21.68
C SER A 350 -32.53 43.17 21.60
N PRO A 351 -32.89 41.87 21.58
CA PRO A 351 -34.06 41.40 20.83
C PRO A 351 -35.38 41.25 21.63
N PRO A 352 -36.51 41.08 20.92
CA PRO A 352 -37.65 40.24 21.34
C PRO A 352 -37.52 38.84 20.71
N THR A 353 -37.66 37.70 21.39
CA THR A 353 -38.76 37.21 22.26
C THR A 353 -40.04 36.87 21.50
N THR A 354 -40.45 35.61 21.63
CA THR A 354 -41.58 34.89 21.02
C THR A 354 -42.97 35.48 21.35
N PRO A 355 -43.98 35.14 20.54
CA PRO A 355 -45.31 34.86 21.08
C PRO A 355 -45.77 33.41 20.80
N SER A 356 -46.61 32.90 21.70
CA SER A 356 -47.20 31.55 21.69
C SER A 356 -48.67 31.59 21.32
N ARG A 357 -49.14 30.57 20.57
CA ARG A 357 -50.48 29.93 20.53
C ARG A 357 -50.71 29.28 19.15
N SER A 358 -51.48 28.22 18.93
CA SER A 358 -52.00 27.09 19.73
C SER A 358 -53.05 26.39 18.85
N ASN A 359 -52.76 25.20 18.32
CA ASN A 359 -53.71 24.13 17.97
C ASN A 359 -52.94 23.04 17.19
N SER A 360 -53.26 21.75 17.19
CA SER A 360 -54.03 20.83 18.04
C SER A 360 -54.20 19.56 17.18
N LEU A 361 -54.12 18.37 17.80
CA LEU A 361 -54.56 17.06 17.26
C LEU A 361 -53.74 16.40 16.12
N ALA A 362 -52.85 15.48 16.51
CA ALA A 362 -52.90 14.08 16.03
C ALA A 362 -52.14 13.13 16.99
N THR A 363 -52.88 12.23 17.62
CA THR A 363 -52.49 10.99 18.33
C THR A 363 -51.70 10.01 17.43
N ALA A 364 -50.95 9.00 17.90
CA ALA A 364 -50.36 8.60 19.19
C ALA A 364 -49.42 7.38 18.91
N PRO A 365 -48.50 6.99 19.81
CA PRO A 365 -47.46 5.98 19.53
C PRO A 365 -47.82 4.57 20.03
N TRP A 366 -47.01 3.56 19.67
CA TRP A 366 -46.84 2.38 20.53
C TRP A 366 -45.38 1.89 20.56
N ALA A 367 -44.88 1.70 21.78
CA ALA A 367 -43.71 0.91 22.11
C ALA A 367 -43.94 0.35 23.51
N SER A 368 -43.86 -0.97 23.67
CA SER A 368 -43.71 -1.61 24.99
C SER A 368 -43.28 -3.05 24.81
N ALA A 369 -42.22 -3.44 25.51
CA ALA A 369 -41.82 -4.83 25.68
C ALA A 369 -42.73 -5.52 26.69
N SER A 370 -42.83 -6.86 26.62
CA SER A 370 -43.20 -7.71 27.75
C SER A 370 -42.48 -9.05 27.62
N ASN A 371 -41.89 -9.48 28.74
CA ASN A 371 -41.12 -10.70 28.88
C ASN A 371 -41.96 -11.75 29.62
N THR A 372 -42.08 -12.98 29.12
CA THR A 372 -42.67 -14.09 29.87
C THR A 372 -41.96 -15.40 29.52
N ALA A 373 -41.57 -16.16 30.54
CA ALA A 373 -40.82 -17.40 30.41
C ALA A 373 -41.58 -18.61 31.01
N THR A 374 -41.04 -19.80 30.74
CA THR A 374 -41.33 -21.12 31.37
C THR A 374 -42.64 -21.84 31.02
N ARG A 375 -42.51 -23.04 30.40
CA ARG A 375 -42.72 -24.41 30.95
C ARG A 375 -42.88 -25.37 29.75
N SER A 376 -41.94 -26.25 29.41
CA SER A 376 -41.57 -27.52 30.05
C SER A 376 -42.70 -28.56 30.11
N THR A 377 -42.67 -29.52 29.16
CA THR A 377 -43.27 -30.86 29.25
C THR A 377 -42.51 -31.84 28.36
N SER A 378 -41.94 -32.90 28.94
CA SER A 378 -41.45 -34.10 28.25
C SER A 378 -42.53 -35.20 28.24
N PRO A 379 -42.50 -36.19 27.34
CA PRO A 379 -43.42 -37.33 27.35
C PRO A 379 -42.96 -38.44 28.32
N PRO A 380 -43.86 -39.35 28.75
CA PRO A 380 -43.51 -40.54 29.53
C PRO A 380 -43.20 -41.77 28.65
N ASP A 381 -42.40 -42.69 29.19
CA ASP A 381 -42.16 -44.02 28.63
C ASP A 381 -43.39 -44.94 28.80
N THR A 382 -43.63 -45.83 27.83
CA THR A 382 -44.08 -47.23 28.02
C THR A 382 -43.85 -48.05 26.76
#